data_AF-A0A1A9WDN2-F1
#
_entry.id   AF-A0A1A9WDN2-F1
#
_cell.length_a   1.000
_cell.length_b   1.000
_cell.length_c   1.000
_cell.angle_alpha   90.00
_cell.angle_beta   90.00
_cell.angle_gamma   90.00
#
_symmetry.space_group_name_H-M   'P 1'
#
loop_
_entity.id
_entity.type
_entity.pdbx_description
1 polymer ?
#
loop_
_entity_poly.entity_id
_entity_poly.type
_entity_poly.pdbx_seq_one_letter_code
_entity_poly.pdbx_strand_id
1 'polypeptide(L)'
;MNNSGETVEVVNNCCSNENLVPLQEILDYGREESKENPLEKAIWAAGGSLTTCWVWFLMRFIFTQLTLSILLDGILSLTNKKPLFTIIDFIVENDKYKNLSSLITEQDKDKLDLKVNFRFDREYVSVCFEGYKKFIFNESAKASKRTILRHKVLTVLNYTLQFILVICVLWIIRNLIPITV
;
A
#
# COMPACT_ATOMS: atom_id res chain seq x y z
N MET A 1 27.96 34.36 -27.03
CA MET A 1 27.27 35.59 -26.54
C MET A 1 25.78 35.26 -26.59
N ASN A 2 24.99 35.16 -25.54
CA ASN A 2 25.10 35.57 -24.14
C ASN A 2 24.81 34.39 -23.22
N ASN A 3 25.70 34.17 -22.27
CA ASN A 3 25.52 33.26 -21.15
C ASN A 3 24.89 34.09 -20.02
N SER A 4 23.58 34.38 -20.12
CA SER A 4 22.84 34.90 -18.97
C SER A 4 22.60 33.73 -18.03
N GLY A 5 23.38 33.71 -16.95
CA GLY A 5 23.41 32.66 -15.94
C GLY A 5 22.13 32.58 -15.11
N GLU A 6 21.03 32.22 -15.75
CA GLU A 6 19.87 31.68 -15.04
C GLU A 6 20.14 30.20 -14.81
N THR A 7 20.49 29.88 -13.56
CA THR A 7 20.50 28.52 -13.04
C THR A 7 19.10 27.95 -13.15
N VAL A 8 18.82 27.19 -14.21
CA VAL A 8 17.57 26.46 -14.35
C VAL A 8 17.57 25.33 -13.31
N GLU A 9 16.65 25.42 -12.36
CA GLU A 9 16.48 24.46 -11.29
C GLU A 9 15.90 23.17 -11.86
N VAL A 10 16.72 22.12 -11.95
CA VAL A 10 16.25 20.78 -12.33
C VAL A 10 15.54 20.16 -11.14
N VAL A 11 14.22 20.23 -11.12
CA VAL A 11 13.40 19.65 -10.05
C VAL A 11 13.06 18.20 -10.39
N ASN A 12 13.41 17.29 -9.49
CA ASN A 12 12.97 15.90 -9.56
C ASN A 12 11.42 15.86 -9.50
N ASN A 13 10.75 15.30 -10.49
CA ASN A 13 9.28 15.17 -10.47
C ASN A 13 8.77 14.26 -9.33
N CYS A 14 9.64 13.44 -8.72
CA CYS A 14 9.34 12.68 -7.50
C CYS A 14 9.58 13.44 -6.19
N CYS A 15 10.21 14.63 -6.24
CA CYS A 15 10.36 15.56 -5.12
C CYS A 15 9.88 16.98 -5.50
N SER A 16 8.93 17.06 -6.44
CA SER A 16 8.33 18.33 -6.84
C SER A 16 7.39 18.80 -5.73
N ASN A 17 7.37 20.11 -5.45
CA ASN A 17 6.34 20.73 -4.60
C ASN A 17 5.02 20.98 -5.36
N GLU A 18 4.98 20.66 -6.66
CA GLU A 18 3.80 20.79 -7.49
C GLU A 18 2.92 19.54 -7.38
N ASN A 19 1.60 19.75 -7.19
CA ASN A 19 0.61 18.67 -7.07
C ASN A 19 0.90 17.64 -5.96
N LEU A 20 1.47 18.08 -4.84
CA LEU A 20 1.66 17.25 -3.65
C LEU A 20 0.33 16.69 -3.16
N VAL A 21 0.21 15.36 -3.19
CA VAL A 21 -0.92 14.65 -2.61
C VAL A 21 -0.47 13.99 -1.30
N PRO A 22 -1.13 14.27 -0.17
CA PRO A 22 -0.84 13.59 1.08
C PRO A 22 -0.94 12.07 0.91
N LEU A 23 0.04 11.33 1.44
CA LEU A 23 0.02 9.85 1.38
C LEU A 23 -1.29 9.26 1.96
N GLN A 24 -1.90 9.94 2.93
CA GLN A 24 -3.19 9.54 3.47
C GLN A 24 -4.30 9.57 2.41
N GLU A 25 -4.33 10.63 1.58
CA GLU A 25 -5.31 10.78 0.50
C GLU A 25 -5.11 9.69 -0.57
N ILE A 26 -3.85 9.38 -0.91
CA ILE A 26 -3.49 8.25 -1.80
C ILE A 26 -4.04 6.93 -1.27
N LEU A 27 -3.87 6.66 0.03
CA LEU A 27 -4.35 5.44 0.67
C LEU A 27 -5.88 5.40 0.78
N ASP A 28 -6.52 6.54 0.98
CA ASP A 28 -7.98 6.63 1.03
C ASP A 28 -8.59 6.34 -0.34
N TYR A 29 -8.01 6.87 -1.44
CA TYR A 29 -8.40 6.49 -2.80
C TYR A 29 -8.21 4.99 -3.05
N GLY A 30 -7.07 4.42 -2.64
CA GLY A 30 -6.84 2.98 -2.75
C GLY A 30 -7.83 2.14 -1.95
N ARG A 31 -8.23 2.61 -0.76
CA ARG A 31 -9.24 1.93 0.09
C ARG A 31 -10.62 1.98 -0.55
N GLU A 32 -11.00 3.11 -1.14
CA GLU A 32 -12.25 3.23 -1.87
C GLU A 32 -12.28 2.32 -3.11
N GLU A 33 -11.22 2.34 -3.92
CA GLU A 33 -11.10 1.45 -5.08
C GLU A 33 -11.14 -0.02 -4.67
N SER A 34 -10.52 -0.40 -3.54
CA SER A 34 -10.58 -1.78 -3.03
C SER A 34 -11.99 -2.23 -2.64
N LYS A 35 -12.86 -1.30 -2.19
CA LYS A 35 -14.27 -1.60 -1.87
C LYS A 35 -15.10 -1.78 -3.14
N GLU A 36 -14.85 -0.97 -4.16
CA GLU A 36 -15.59 -0.96 -5.43
C GLU A 36 -15.13 -2.09 -6.37
N ASN A 37 -13.83 -2.33 -6.45
CA ASN A 37 -13.19 -3.24 -7.38
C ASN A 37 -12.15 -4.17 -6.73
N PRO A 38 -12.52 -4.99 -5.72
CA PRO A 38 -11.58 -5.86 -5.02
C PRO A 38 -10.87 -6.88 -5.93
N LEU A 39 -9.70 -7.37 -5.50
CA LEU A 39 -8.95 -8.42 -6.19
C LEU A 39 -9.64 -9.79 -6.08
N GLU A 40 -9.68 -10.54 -7.19
CA GLU A 40 -10.33 -11.86 -7.27
C GLU A 40 -9.58 -12.91 -6.47
N LYS A 41 -8.26 -12.79 -6.33
CA LYS A 41 -7.42 -13.74 -5.58
C LYS A 41 -6.98 -13.22 -4.21
N ALA A 42 -7.50 -12.09 -3.73
CA ALA A 42 -7.21 -11.62 -2.36
C ALA A 42 -7.58 -12.69 -1.32
N ILE A 43 -6.63 -12.99 -0.44
CA ILE A 43 -6.82 -13.96 0.66
C ILE A 43 -7.36 -13.28 1.90
N TRP A 44 -7.02 -12.00 2.09
CA TRP A 44 -7.47 -11.19 3.21
C TRP A 44 -7.92 -9.81 2.76
N ALA A 45 -8.63 -9.10 3.65
CA ALA A 45 -8.99 -7.71 3.43
C ALA A 45 -7.73 -6.83 3.41
N ALA A 46 -7.52 -6.11 2.30
CA ALA A 46 -6.46 -5.12 2.20
C ALA A 46 -6.82 -3.91 3.07
N GLY A 47 -5.89 -3.48 3.92
CA GLY A 47 -6.08 -2.35 4.81
C GLY A 47 -4.75 -1.81 5.28
N GLY A 48 -4.74 -0.52 5.61
CA GLY A 48 -3.55 0.17 6.08
C GLY A 48 -3.94 1.44 6.82
N SER A 49 -3.05 1.90 7.69
CA SER A 49 -3.18 3.16 8.41
C SER A 49 -1.81 3.80 8.52
N LEU A 50 -1.73 5.10 8.28
CA LEU A 50 -0.54 5.87 8.56
C LEU A 50 -0.55 6.29 10.03
N THR A 51 0.62 6.21 10.65
CA THR A 51 0.84 6.72 12.00
C THR A 51 2.26 7.27 12.07
N THR A 52 2.41 8.40 12.73
CA THR A 52 3.72 9.01 13.03
C THR A 52 4.32 8.45 14.31
N CYS A 53 3.50 7.84 15.18
CA CYS A 53 3.95 7.22 16.42
C CYS A 53 4.49 5.81 16.16
N TRP A 54 5.78 5.60 16.44
CA TRP A 54 6.45 4.31 16.29
C TRP A 54 5.88 3.23 17.20
N VAL A 55 5.56 3.56 18.45
CA VAL A 55 4.99 2.58 19.40
C VAL A 55 3.63 2.10 18.91
N TRP A 56 2.78 3.03 18.46
CA TRP A 56 1.48 2.70 17.90
C TRP A 56 1.59 1.88 16.60
N PHE A 57 2.56 2.22 15.75
CA PHE A 57 2.90 1.44 14.56
C PHE A 57 3.28 0.01 14.93
N LEU A 58 4.23 -0.17 15.86
CA LEU A 58 4.73 -1.47 16.27
C LEU A 58 3.61 -2.33 16.88
N MET A 59 2.77 -1.74 17.73
CA MET A 59 1.60 -2.42 18.29
C MET A 59 0.67 -2.89 17.16
N ARG A 60 0.30 -2.01 16.24
CA ARG A 60 -0.53 -2.39 15.08
C ARG A 60 0.12 -3.48 14.24
N PHE A 61 1.40 -3.36 13.95
CA PHE A 61 2.15 -4.34 13.17
C PHE A 61 2.09 -5.73 13.83
N ILE A 62 2.42 -5.83 15.12
CA ILE A 62 2.40 -7.10 15.85
C ILE A 62 0.99 -7.70 15.86
N PHE A 63 0.00 -6.93 16.29
CA PHE A 63 -1.36 -7.46 16.51
C PHE A 63 -2.18 -7.68 15.25
N THR A 64 -1.93 -6.92 14.18
CA THR A 64 -2.78 -6.99 12.97
C THR A 64 -2.10 -7.64 11.78
N GLN A 65 -0.82 -7.37 11.55
CA GLN A 65 -0.11 -7.88 10.37
C GLN A 65 0.64 -9.17 10.68
N LEU A 66 1.45 -9.18 11.74
CA LEU A 66 2.27 -10.33 12.12
C LEU A 66 1.42 -11.49 12.63
N THR A 67 0.53 -11.25 13.60
CA THR A 67 -0.36 -12.29 14.13
C THR A 67 -1.23 -12.91 13.04
N LEU A 68 -1.81 -12.08 12.17
CA LEU A 68 -2.63 -12.56 11.07
C LEU A 68 -1.81 -13.37 10.05
N SER A 69 -0.61 -12.91 9.70
CA SER A 69 0.23 -13.65 8.76
C SER A 69 0.63 -15.01 9.31
N ILE A 70 1.03 -15.10 10.58
CA ILE A 70 1.35 -16.37 11.23
C ILE A 70 0.13 -17.31 11.24
N LEU A 71 -1.06 -16.77 11.51
CA LEU A 71 -2.31 -17.54 11.50
C LEU A 71 -2.61 -18.09 10.08
N LEU A 72 -2.52 -17.24 9.06
CA LEU A 72 -2.78 -17.62 7.68
C LEU A 72 -1.73 -18.61 7.16
N ASP A 73 -0.45 -18.39 7.44
CA ASP A 73 0.63 -19.30 7.06
C ASP A 73 0.52 -20.64 7.79
N GLY A 74 0.07 -20.64 9.05
CA GLY A 74 -0.27 -21.85 9.78
C GLY A 74 -1.40 -22.65 9.11
N ILE A 75 -2.48 -21.99 8.72
CA ILE A 75 -3.60 -22.63 8.00
C ILE A 75 -3.13 -23.16 6.64
N LEU A 76 -2.35 -22.38 5.89
CA LEU A 76 -1.82 -22.78 4.59
C LEU A 76 -0.89 -24.00 4.72
N SER A 77 -0.02 -24.00 5.72
CA SER A 77 0.87 -25.12 6.05
C SER A 77 0.09 -26.40 6.33
N LEU A 78 -0.99 -26.31 7.12
CA LEU A 78 -1.90 -27.45 7.37
C LEU A 78 -2.59 -27.96 6.09
N THR A 79 -2.77 -27.11 5.09
CA THR A 79 -3.33 -27.48 3.78
C THR A 79 -2.27 -27.85 2.73
N ASN A 80 -1.01 -28.02 3.12
CA ASN A 80 0.14 -28.26 2.23
C ASN A 80 0.32 -27.20 1.13
N LYS A 81 -0.10 -25.96 1.40
CA LYS A 81 0.10 -24.80 0.52
C LYS A 81 1.27 -23.98 1.01
N LYS A 82 2.01 -23.36 0.09
CA LYS A 82 3.17 -22.52 0.43
C LYS A 82 2.70 -21.30 1.25
N PRO A 83 3.41 -20.94 2.34
CA PRO A 83 3.14 -19.72 3.09
C PRO A 83 3.40 -18.50 2.22
N LEU A 84 2.66 -17.41 2.46
CA LEU A 84 2.59 -16.23 1.61
C LEU A 84 3.14 -14.97 2.29
N PHE A 85 4.07 -15.14 3.24
CA PHE A 85 4.72 -14.02 3.92
C PHE A 85 5.37 -13.08 2.90
N THR A 86 4.70 -11.98 2.61
CA THR A 86 5.16 -10.97 1.67
C THR A 86 5.39 -9.70 2.47
N ILE A 87 6.65 -9.46 2.87
CA ILE A 87 7.05 -8.11 3.25
C ILE A 87 7.08 -7.33 1.96
N ILE A 88 6.13 -6.40 1.81
CA ILE A 88 6.21 -5.41 0.73
C ILE A 88 7.23 -4.37 1.22
N ASP A 89 8.49 -4.64 0.94
CA ASP A 89 9.55 -3.64 1.07
C ASP A 89 9.48 -2.73 -0.16
N PHE A 90 8.85 -1.58 -0.02
CA PHE A 90 8.99 -0.49 -1.00
C PHE A 90 10.36 0.17 -0.81
N ILE A 91 11.43 -0.59 -1.05
CA ILE A 91 12.79 -0.02 -1.15
C ILE A 91 12.97 0.38 -2.61
N VAL A 92 12.73 1.65 -2.92
CA VAL A 92 13.12 2.24 -4.20
C VAL A 92 14.58 2.65 -4.10
N GLU A 93 15.48 1.67 -4.02
CA GLU A 93 16.91 1.91 -4.29
C GLU A 93 17.15 1.69 -5.77
N ASN A 94 17.25 2.80 -6.50
CA ASN A 94 17.34 2.76 -7.95
C ASN A 94 18.61 3.46 -8.44
N ASP A 95 19.76 2.84 -8.16
CA ASP A 95 21.05 3.29 -8.72
C ASP A 95 21.07 3.18 -10.25
N LYS A 96 20.27 2.29 -10.83
CA LYS A 96 20.05 2.21 -12.28
C LYS A 96 19.33 3.45 -12.82
N TYR A 97 18.41 4.05 -12.07
CA TYR A 97 17.73 5.30 -12.43
C TYR A 97 18.65 6.51 -12.27
N LYS A 98 19.51 6.55 -11.25
CA LYS A 98 20.57 7.57 -11.14
C LYS A 98 21.51 7.52 -12.35
N ASN A 99 21.93 6.33 -12.76
CA ASN A 99 22.77 6.16 -13.96
C ASN A 99 22.01 6.51 -15.25
N LEU A 100 20.72 6.15 -15.36
CA LEU A 100 19.89 6.51 -16.50
C LEU A 100 19.71 8.04 -16.61
N SER A 101 19.55 8.74 -15.48
CA SER A 101 19.43 10.20 -15.45
C SER A 101 20.68 10.92 -15.98
N SER A 102 21.86 10.32 -15.80
CA SER A 102 23.13 10.85 -16.33
C SER A 102 23.31 10.62 -17.84
N LEU A 103 22.50 9.74 -18.45
CA LEU A 103 22.54 9.40 -19.87
C LEU A 103 21.51 10.18 -20.70
N ILE A 104 20.60 10.92 -20.06
CA ILE A 104 19.56 11.70 -20.75
C ILE A 104 20.14 13.06 -21.15
N THR A 105 20.27 13.28 -22.45
CA THR A 105 20.73 14.55 -23.04
C THR A 105 19.68 15.65 -22.86
N GLU A 106 20.08 16.92 -22.71
CA GLU A 106 19.16 18.07 -22.59
C GLU A 106 18.09 18.11 -23.71
N GLN A 107 18.46 17.70 -24.92
CA GLN A 107 17.55 17.65 -26.07
C GLN A 107 16.46 16.57 -25.97
N ASP A 108 16.67 15.54 -25.16
CA ASP A 108 15.70 14.48 -24.92
C ASP A 108 14.84 14.78 -23.69
N LYS A 109 15.28 15.68 -22.80
CA LYS A 109 14.47 16.16 -21.66
C LYS A 109 13.25 16.95 -22.12
N ASP A 110 13.38 17.78 -23.15
CA ASP A 110 12.24 18.49 -23.77
C ASP A 110 11.28 17.56 -24.53
N LYS A 111 11.77 16.41 -25.02
CA LYS A 111 10.94 15.40 -25.72
C LYS A 111 10.28 14.43 -24.76
N LEU A 112 10.86 14.26 -23.57
CA LEU A 112 10.25 13.58 -22.45
C LEU A 112 9.13 14.50 -21.96
N ASP A 113 7.99 14.45 -22.65
CA ASP A 113 6.70 15.04 -22.26
C ASP A 113 6.23 14.39 -20.95
N LEU A 114 6.97 14.66 -19.89
CA LEU A 114 6.61 14.34 -18.52
C LEU A 114 5.52 15.32 -18.19
N LYS A 115 4.26 14.89 -18.36
CA LYS A 115 3.07 15.69 -18.04
C LYS A 115 3.26 16.43 -16.71
N VAL A 116 3.59 17.72 -16.81
CA VAL A 116 3.89 18.58 -15.66
C VAL A 116 2.63 18.80 -14.80
N ASN A 117 1.45 18.62 -15.41
CA ASN A 117 0.15 18.71 -14.75
C ASN A 117 -0.38 17.36 -14.25
N PHE A 118 0.50 16.41 -13.91
CA PHE A 118 0.06 15.16 -13.31
C PHE A 118 -0.53 15.42 -11.92
N ARG A 119 -1.79 15.01 -11.74
CA ARG A 119 -2.47 15.03 -10.44
C ARG A 119 -2.84 13.60 -10.09
N PHE A 120 -2.45 13.17 -8.89
CA PHE A 120 -2.88 11.88 -8.36
C PHE A 120 -4.33 12.01 -7.90
N ASP A 121 -5.25 11.45 -8.66
CA ASP A 121 -6.69 11.48 -8.37
C ASP A 121 -7.32 10.07 -8.39
N ARG A 122 -8.62 10.01 -8.12
CA ARG A 122 -9.37 8.76 -8.05
C ARG A 122 -9.39 8.02 -9.40
N GLU A 123 -9.47 8.75 -10.51
CA GLU A 123 -9.48 8.16 -11.86
C GLU A 123 -8.14 7.49 -12.16
N TYR A 124 -7.04 8.17 -11.84
CA TYR A 124 -5.69 7.61 -11.94
C TYR A 124 -5.56 6.31 -11.14
N VAL A 125 -6.01 6.30 -9.87
CA VAL A 125 -6.00 5.09 -9.04
C VAL A 125 -6.80 3.96 -9.67
N SER A 126 -7.99 4.23 -10.20
CA SER A 126 -8.84 3.22 -10.82
C SER A 126 -8.19 2.60 -12.06
N VAL A 127 -7.63 3.42 -12.96
CA VAL A 127 -6.90 2.96 -14.15
C VAL A 127 -5.67 2.14 -13.76
N CYS A 128 -4.90 2.60 -12.77
CA CYS A 128 -3.78 1.83 -12.23
C CYS A 128 -4.24 0.48 -11.69
N PHE A 129 -5.31 0.44 -10.90
CA PHE A 129 -5.83 -0.77 -10.28
C PHE A 129 -6.34 -1.78 -11.33
N GLU A 130 -7.05 -1.31 -12.36
CA GLU A 130 -7.45 -2.14 -13.51
C GLU A 130 -6.24 -2.72 -14.24
N GLY A 131 -5.19 -1.91 -14.43
CA GLY A 131 -3.91 -2.33 -14.99
C GLY A 131 -3.23 -3.42 -14.15
N TYR A 132 -3.15 -3.23 -12.83
CA TYR A 132 -2.62 -4.22 -11.89
C TYR A 132 -3.37 -5.55 -12.01
N LYS A 133 -4.70 -5.51 -12.01
CA LYS A 133 -5.55 -6.70 -12.13
C LYS A 133 -5.29 -7.43 -13.44
N LYS A 134 -5.28 -6.70 -14.56
CA LYS A 134 -5.15 -7.29 -15.90
C LYS A 134 -3.74 -7.84 -16.16
N PHE A 135 -2.70 -7.08 -15.86
CA PHE A 135 -1.34 -7.38 -16.29
C PHE A 135 -0.51 -8.10 -15.24
N ILE A 136 -0.72 -7.84 -13.95
CA ILE A 136 0.07 -8.46 -12.86
C ILE A 136 -0.64 -9.69 -12.31
N PHE A 137 -1.91 -9.56 -11.95
CA PHE A 137 -2.67 -10.66 -11.33
C PHE A 137 -3.35 -11.59 -12.34
N ASN A 138 -3.37 -11.19 -13.62
CA ASN A 138 -4.05 -11.88 -14.71
C ASN A 138 -5.52 -12.18 -14.34
N GLU A 139 -6.23 -11.14 -13.92
CA GLU A 139 -7.63 -11.11 -13.50
C GLU A 139 -8.43 -10.16 -14.41
N SER A 140 -9.77 -10.24 -14.37
CA SER A 140 -10.62 -9.27 -15.05
C SER A 140 -10.44 -7.87 -14.47
N ALA A 141 -10.42 -6.83 -15.32
CA ALA A 141 -10.26 -5.44 -14.88
C ALA A 141 -11.29 -5.05 -13.82
N LYS A 142 -12.54 -5.53 -13.96
CA LYS A 142 -13.62 -5.34 -12.99
C LYS A 142 -13.86 -6.59 -12.16
N ALA A 143 -14.19 -6.38 -10.89
CA ALA A 143 -14.50 -7.44 -9.94
C ALA A 143 -15.87 -8.07 -10.20
N SER A 144 -15.96 -9.37 -9.96
CA SER A 144 -17.20 -10.13 -9.96
C SER A 144 -18.05 -9.81 -8.73
N LYS A 145 -19.37 -9.97 -8.84
CA LYS A 145 -20.31 -9.81 -7.70
C LYS A 145 -19.94 -10.72 -6.53
N ARG A 146 -19.44 -11.93 -6.83
CA ARG A 146 -18.98 -12.90 -5.82
C ARG A 146 -17.78 -12.37 -5.05
N THR A 147 -16.84 -11.72 -5.73
CA THR A 147 -15.63 -11.18 -5.10
C THR A 147 -15.92 -9.95 -4.26
N ILE A 148 -16.85 -9.10 -4.68
CA ILE A 148 -17.35 -7.99 -3.86
C ILE A 148 -17.98 -8.53 -2.56
N LEU A 149 -18.82 -9.57 -2.64
CA LEU A 149 -19.41 -10.19 -1.45
C LEU A 149 -18.33 -10.78 -0.54
N ARG A 150 -17.38 -11.53 -1.10
CA ARG A 150 -16.26 -12.12 -0.35
C ARG A 150 -15.42 -11.05 0.34
N HIS A 151 -15.14 -9.93 -0.32
CA HIS A 151 -14.40 -8.81 0.27
C HIS A 151 -15.14 -8.24 1.50
N LYS A 152 -16.47 -8.08 1.43
CA LYS A 152 -17.28 -7.65 2.59
C LYS A 152 -17.18 -8.64 3.75
N VAL A 153 -17.28 -9.95 3.46
CA VAL A 153 -17.13 -11.00 4.48
C VAL A 153 -15.74 -10.97 5.12
N LEU A 154 -14.68 -10.89 4.32
CA LEU A 154 -13.30 -10.79 4.80
C LEU A 154 -13.08 -9.52 5.64
N THR A 155 -13.71 -8.41 5.27
CA THR A 155 -13.64 -7.16 6.02
C THR A 155 -14.29 -7.29 7.41
N VAL A 156 -15.49 -7.87 7.48
CA VAL A 156 -16.15 -8.15 8.76
C VAL A 156 -15.31 -9.10 9.60
N LEU A 157 -14.80 -10.18 9.01
CA LEU A 157 -13.94 -11.14 9.69
C LEU A 157 -12.68 -10.47 10.26
N ASN A 158 -12.06 -9.56 9.50
CA ASN A 158 -10.89 -8.81 9.94
C ASN A 158 -11.19 -7.96 11.19
N TYR A 159 -12.28 -7.21 11.19
CA TYR A 159 -12.65 -6.40 12.36
C TYR A 159 -13.03 -7.26 13.57
N THR A 160 -13.73 -8.38 13.36
CA THR A 160 -14.05 -9.34 14.43
C THR A 160 -12.77 -9.92 15.04
N LEU A 161 -11.80 -10.32 14.22
CA LEU A 161 -10.53 -10.85 14.69
C LEU A 161 -9.73 -9.80 15.48
N GLN A 162 -9.66 -8.56 14.97
CA GLN A 162 -9.00 -7.47 15.69
C GLN A 162 -9.67 -7.18 17.04
N PHE A 163 -11.00 -7.22 17.09
CA PHE A 163 -11.76 -7.03 18.33
C PHE A 163 -11.47 -8.14 19.35
N ILE A 164 -11.46 -9.41 18.92
CA ILE A 164 -11.11 -10.55 19.78
C ILE A 164 -9.68 -10.40 20.30
N LEU A 165 -8.72 -10.03 19.45
CA LEU A 165 -7.33 -9.82 19.86
C LEU A 165 -7.20 -8.73 20.91
N VAL A 166 -7.91 -7.60 20.77
CA VAL A 166 -7.92 -6.54 21.78
C VAL A 166 -8.46 -7.06 23.12
N ILE A 167 -9.56 -7.83 23.11
CA ILE A 167 -10.11 -8.43 24.34
C ILE A 167 -9.10 -9.39 24.98
N CYS A 168 -8.44 -10.25 24.19
CA CYS A 168 -7.43 -11.17 24.70
C CYS A 168 -6.25 -10.43 25.33
N VAL A 169 -5.77 -9.36 24.70
CA VAL A 169 -4.69 -8.53 25.23
C VAL A 169 -5.10 -7.87 26.54
N LEU A 170 -6.31 -7.27 26.61
CA LEU A 170 -6.83 -6.67 27.84
C LEU A 170 -6.98 -7.70 28.97
N TRP A 171 -7.43 -8.92 28.64
CA TRP A 171 -7.54 -10.02 29.60
C TRP A 171 -6.16 -10.46 30.12
N ILE A 172 -5.16 -10.59 29.24
CA ILE A 172 -3.77 -10.91 29.61
C ILE A 172 -3.20 -9.82 30.52
N ILE A 173 -3.36 -8.54 30.16
CA ILE A 173 -2.89 -7.41 30.96
C ILE A 173 -3.53 -7.43 32.35
N ARG A 174 -4.85 -7.64 32.43
CA ARG A 174 -5.57 -7.77 33.70
C ARG A 174 -5.02 -8.91 34.57
N ASN A 175 -4.65 -10.03 33.97
CA ASN A 175 -4.14 -11.19 34.70
C ASN A 175 -2.66 -11.06 35.10
N LEU A 176 -1.89 -10.25 34.36
CA LEU A 176 -0.47 -10.01 34.62
C LEU A 176 -0.20 -8.86 35.60
N ILE A 177 -1.14 -7.92 35.73
CA ILE A 177 -1.07 -6.87 36.76
C ILE A 177 -1.80 -7.42 37.98
N PRO A 178 -1.10 -7.99 38.98
CA PRO A 178 -1.74 -8.23 40.27
C PRO A 178 -2.18 -6.87 40.77
N ILE A 179 -3.49 -6.68 40.91
CA ILE A 179 -4.03 -5.56 41.67
C ILE A 179 -3.60 -5.82 43.11
N THR A 180 -2.45 -5.27 43.50
CA THR A 180 -2.07 -5.13 44.91
C THR A 180 -3.02 -4.09 45.49
N VAL A 181 -4.14 -4.56 46.02
CA VAL A 181 -4.96 -3.87 47.01
C VAL A 181 -4.70 -4.52 48.35
#